data_AF-A0A857N5E5-F1
#
_entry.id   AF-A0A857N5E5-F1
#
_cell.length_a   1.000
_cell.length_b   1.000
_cell.length_c   1.000
_cell.angle_alpha   90.00
_cell.angle_beta   90.00
_cell.angle_gamma   90.00
#
_symmetry.space_group_name_H-M   'P 1'
#
loop_
_entity.id
_entity.type
_entity.pdbx_description
1 polymer ?
#
loop_
_entity_poly.entity_id
_entity_poly.type
_entity_poly.pdbx_seq_one_letter_code
_entity_poly.pdbx_strand_id
1 'polypeptide(L)'
;MPNKHIQDINKKLQQNNWSRDNPQSSKEIVKFLITSSNIFSNIPGYISVLRSISQSLNDTAALRWINHFSSIRSAYFLQSKNINVSAFEKKSGNKKVDLELNNKTLCEVKSFEPIMSRSNSALQNVEYVMNNFLKNKLMPAFNDQRADLVIIDDIFSDNSKNYQLLNYFLSFINDPATERYGTINSILGKYLSRIIVVSFTQSIVKNPTLRFVGDQWEKLLK
;
A
#
# COMPACT_ATOMS: atom_id res chain seq x y z
N MET A 1 -32.41 -6.35 35.73
CA MET A 1 -32.07 -5.07 35.06
C MET A 1 -30.60 -5.08 34.68
N PRO A 2 -30.22 -5.39 33.43
CA PRO A 2 -28.81 -5.43 33.03
C PRO A 2 -28.27 -4.00 32.81
N ASN A 3 -27.47 -3.57 33.78
CA ASN A 3 -26.41 -2.57 33.78
C ASN A 3 -26.49 -1.40 32.79
N LYS A 4 -27.04 -0.29 33.31
CA LYS A 4 -26.80 1.10 32.86
C LYS A 4 -25.31 1.36 32.58
N HIS A 5 -24.40 0.70 33.31
CA HIS A 5 -22.97 0.74 33.09
C HIS A 5 -22.51 0.15 31.74
N ILE A 6 -23.14 -0.92 31.24
CA ILE A 6 -22.85 -1.49 29.92
C ILE A 6 -23.42 -0.60 28.82
N GLN A 7 -24.59 0.01 29.04
CA GLN A 7 -25.14 1.00 28.11
C GLN A 7 -24.30 2.27 28.05
N ASP A 8 -23.77 2.76 29.18
CA ASP A 8 -22.88 3.92 29.22
C ASP A 8 -21.47 3.62 28.69
N ILE A 9 -20.96 2.39 28.85
CA ILE A 9 -19.74 1.90 28.17
C ILE A 9 -19.99 1.85 26.66
N ASN A 10 -21.12 1.31 26.21
CA ASN A 10 -21.48 1.31 24.78
C ASN A 10 -21.70 2.74 24.24
N LYS A 11 -22.23 3.66 25.04
CA LYS A 11 -22.38 5.08 24.68
C LYS A 11 -21.04 5.79 24.62
N LYS A 12 -20.09 5.48 25.52
CA LYS A 12 -18.71 5.98 25.51
C LYS A 12 -17.86 5.37 24.39
N LEU A 13 -18.08 4.10 24.05
CA LEU A 13 -17.52 3.44 22.86
C LEU A 13 -18.11 4.04 21.57
N GLN A 14 -19.35 4.53 21.58
CA GLN A 14 -19.97 5.28 20.49
C GLN A 14 -19.56 6.77 20.44
N GLN A 15 -18.97 7.31 21.52
CA GLN A 15 -18.62 8.73 21.65
C GLN A 15 -17.13 9.05 21.46
N ASN A 16 -16.32 8.10 20.99
CA ASN A 16 -15.00 8.40 20.41
C ASN A 16 -14.77 7.54 19.15
N ASN A 17 -15.45 7.94 18.07
CA ASN A 17 -15.29 7.34 16.75
C ASN A 17 -14.04 7.89 16.08
N TRP A 18 -12.89 7.31 16.41
CA TRP A 18 -11.69 7.37 15.56
C TRP A 18 -11.64 6.16 14.62
N SER A 19 -12.75 5.41 14.55
CA SER A 19 -12.75 3.99 14.20
C SER A 19 -13.59 3.59 12.99
N ARG A 20 -13.88 4.52 12.05
CA ARG A 20 -14.64 4.23 10.81
C ARG A 20 -14.19 4.94 9.53
N ASP A 21 -12.99 5.51 9.46
CA ASP A 21 -12.64 6.37 8.32
C ASP A 21 -11.83 5.60 7.26
N ASN A 22 -12.50 4.97 6.32
CA ASN A 22 -12.02 4.96 4.93
C ASN A 22 -12.66 6.22 4.36
N PRO A 23 -11.96 7.31 3.98
CA PRO A 23 -12.61 8.57 3.68
C PRO A 23 -13.79 8.41 2.70
N GLN A 24 -15.01 8.31 3.22
CA GLN A 24 -16.22 8.07 2.42
C GLN A 24 -16.83 9.41 2.00
N SER A 25 -16.32 10.50 2.57
CA SER A 25 -16.81 11.84 2.40
C SER A 25 -15.67 12.82 2.17
N SER A 26 -15.96 13.90 1.46
CA SER A 26 -15.00 14.97 1.18
C SER A 26 -14.37 15.56 2.44
N LYS A 27 -15.08 15.53 3.59
CA LYS A 27 -14.61 16.08 4.87
C LYS A 27 -13.49 15.25 5.50
N GLU A 28 -13.58 13.92 5.42
CA GLU A 28 -12.54 13.00 5.94
C GLU A 28 -11.27 13.06 5.09
N ILE A 29 -11.43 13.14 3.76
CA ILE A 29 -10.31 13.36 2.83
C ILE A 29 -9.58 14.66 3.19
N VAL A 30 -10.32 15.76 3.39
CA VAL A 30 -9.73 17.05 3.77
C VAL A 30 -8.96 16.97 5.09
N LYS A 31 -9.50 16.30 6.13
CA LYS A 31 -8.79 16.14 7.43
C LYS A 31 -7.49 15.36 7.29
N PHE A 32 -7.48 14.27 6.51
CA PHE A 32 -6.28 13.51 6.20
C PHE A 32 -5.25 14.35 5.46
N LEU A 33 -5.67 15.12 4.45
CA LEU A 33 -4.79 16.00 3.68
C LEU A 33 -4.19 17.13 4.53
N ILE A 34 -4.96 17.70 5.46
CA ILE A 34 -4.46 18.71 6.42
C ILE A 34 -3.39 18.09 7.33
N THR A 35 -3.66 16.93 7.91
CA THR A 35 -2.71 16.22 8.77
C THR A 35 -1.43 15.89 8.03
N SER A 36 -1.56 15.35 6.81
CA SER A 36 -0.44 15.06 5.92
C SER A 36 0.33 16.34 5.57
N SER A 37 -0.36 17.47 5.37
CA SER A 37 0.29 18.75 5.10
C SER A 37 1.12 19.25 6.27
N ASN A 38 0.66 19.08 7.51
CA ASN A 38 1.44 19.47 8.68
C ASN A 38 2.74 18.66 8.82
N ILE A 39 2.77 17.44 8.28
CA ILE A 39 3.89 16.52 8.40
C ILE A 39 4.86 16.64 7.21
N PHE A 40 4.32 16.77 5.99
CA PHE A 40 5.08 16.65 4.76
C PHE A 40 5.23 17.96 3.98
N SER A 41 4.62 19.07 4.40
CA SER A 41 4.66 20.36 3.66
C SER A 41 6.08 20.83 3.32
N ASN A 42 7.05 20.50 4.18
CA ASN A 42 8.45 20.86 3.99
C ASN A 42 9.25 19.87 3.11
N ILE A 43 8.65 18.73 2.72
CA ILE A 43 9.31 17.72 1.90
C ILE A 43 9.19 18.08 0.41
N PRO A 44 10.31 18.14 -0.34
CA PRO A 44 10.31 18.39 -1.77
C PRO A 44 9.31 17.50 -2.53
N GLY A 45 8.58 18.10 -3.48
CA GLY A 45 7.61 17.39 -4.33
C GLY A 45 6.26 17.11 -3.68
N TYR A 46 6.10 17.22 -2.36
CA TYR A 46 4.83 16.94 -1.69
C TYR A 46 3.68 17.85 -2.17
N ILE A 47 3.95 19.14 -2.34
CA ILE A 47 2.96 20.10 -2.86
C ILE A 47 2.52 19.74 -4.29
N SER A 48 3.40 19.16 -5.10
CA SER A 48 3.06 18.66 -6.44
C SER A 48 2.05 17.51 -6.34
N VAL A 49 2.32 16.53 -5.46
CA VAL A 49 1.41 15.39 -5.20
C VAL A 49 0.03 15.88 -4.76
N LEU A 50 -0.03 16.84 -3.83
CA LEU A 50 -1.30 17.40 -3.36
C LEU A 50 -2.09 18.09 -4.48
N ARG A 51 -1.42 18.86 -5.35
CA ARG A 51 -2.06 19.48 -6.52
C ARG A 51 -2.59 18.41 -7.48
N SER A 52 -1.81 17.36 -7.76
CA SER A 52 -2.23 16.26 -8.62
C SER A 52 -3.45 15.52 -8.05
N ILE A 53 -3.50 15.27 -6.74
CA ILE A 53 -4.68 14.72 -6.08
C ILE A 53 -5.88 15.67 -6.31
N SER A 54 -5.74 16.95 -5.96
CA SER A 54 -6.82 17.94 -6.08
C SER A 54 -7.36 18.08 -7.50
N GLN A 55 -6.50 18.03 -8.51
CA GLN A 55 -6.89 18.09 -9.93
C GLN A 55 -7.59 16.82 -10.39
N SER A 56 -7.29 15.68 -9.78
CA SER A 56 -7.83 14.36 -10.13
C SER A 56 -9.09 13.99 -9.34
N LEU A 57 -9.55 14.83 -8.41
CA LEU A 57 -10.76 14.57 -7.60
C LEU A 57 -12.04 14.47 -8.43
N ASN A 58 -12.07 15.15 -9.59
CA ASN A 58 -13.21 15.16 -10.51
C ASN A 58 -13.07 14.14 -11.65
N ASP A 59 -11.94 13.44 -11.75
CA ASP A 59 -11.69 12.45 -12.79
C ASP A 59 -12.37 11.12 -12.38
N THR A 60 -13.28 10.60 -13.21
CA THR A 60 -13.97 9.33 -12.96
C THR A 60 -13.01 8.14 -12.97
N ALA A 61 -11.75 8.34 -13.37
CA ALA A 61 -10.64 7.41 -13.12
C ALA A 61 -10.21 7.41 -11.65
N ALA A 62 -11.09 6.91 -10.77
CA ALA A 62 -10.88 6.78 -9.32
C ALA A 62 -9.52 6.15 -8.93
N LEU A 63 -8.91 5.37 -9.81
CA LEU A 63 -7.60 4.73 -9.60
C LEU A 63 -6.40 5.70 -9.55
N ARG A 64 -6.49 6.89 -10.16
CA ARG A 64 -5.34 7.83 -10.22
C ARG A 64 -5.07 8.49 -8.86
N TRP A 65 -6.10 9.00 -8.20
CA TRP A 65 -5.92 9.58 -6.87
C TRP A 65 -5.59 8.51 -5.82
N ILE A 66 -6.08 7.26 -6.00
CA ILE A 66 -5.73 6.13 -5.14
C ILE A 66 -4.22 5.91 -5.09
N ASN A 67 -3.50 5.96 -6.22
CA ASN A 67 -2.04 5.77 -6.21
C ASN A 67 -1.33 6.90 -5.43
N HIS A 68 -1.70 8.16 -5.64
CA HIS A 68 -1.11 9.28 -4.91
C HIS A 68 -1.45 9.22 -3.40
N PHE A 69 -2.67 8.81 -3.08
CA PHE A 69 -3.10 8.57 -1.71
C PHE A 69 -2.32 7.42 -1.05
N SER A 70 -2.10 6.31 -1.77
CA SER A 70 -1.23 5.21 -1.36
C SER A 70 0.19 5.67 -1.05
N SER A 71 0.76 6.58 -1.87
CA SER A 71 2.08 7.15 -1.62
C SER A 71 2.14 7.96 -0.32
N ILE A 72 1.14 8.80 -0.05
CA ILE A 72 1.09 9.59 1.21
C ILE A 72 0.92 8.68 2.43
N ARG A 73 0.04 7.67 2.37
CA ARG A 73 -0.16 6.75 3.49
C ARG A 73 1.06 5.89 3.76
N SER A 74 1.72 5.42 2.69
CA SER A 74 2.97 4.67 2.81
C SER A 74 4.06 5.55 3.42
N ALA A 75 4.20 6.81 2.97
CA ALA A 75 5.13 7.77 3.56
C ALA A 75 4.87 8.02 5.07
N TYR A 76 3.61 8.18 5.46
CA TYR A 76 3.22 8.35 6.86
C TYR A 76 3.56 7.11 7.68
N PHE A 77 3.27 5.93 7.14
CA PHE A 77 3.64 4.68 7.77
C PHE A 77 5.16 4.55 7.95
N LEU A 78 5.97 4.85 6.93
CA LEU A 78 7.43 4.84 7.00
C LEU A 78 7.94 5.77 8.12
N GLN A 79 7.43 7.00 8.19
CA GLN A 79 7.80 7.94 9.25
C GLN A 79 7.44 7.43 10.65
N SER A 80 6.30 6.76 10.82
CA SER A 80 5.94 6.14 12.11
C SER A 80 6.90 5.03 12.55
N LYS A 81 7.72 4.52 11.63
CA LYS A 81 8.80 3.55 11.85
C LYS A 81 10.17 4.20 11.87
N ASN A 82 10.24 5.53 12.02
CA ASN A 82 11.46 6.34 11.98
C ASN A 82 12.22 6.27 10.64
N ILE A 83 11.54 5.88 9.56
CA ILE A 83 12.10 5.89 8.20
C ILE A 83 11.58 7.14 7.50
N ASN A 84 12.49 8.08 7.32
CA ASN A 84 12.15 9.40 6.83
C ASN A 84 12.12 9.44 5.29
N VAL A 85 11.07 10.06 4.77
CA VAL A 85 10.95 10.43 3.35
C VAL A 85 11.68 11.76 3.13
N SER A 86 12.60 11.80 2.16
CA SER A 86 13.35 13.01 1.80
C SER A 86 12.78 13.74 0.60
N ALA A 87 12.03 13.05 -0.28
CA ALA A 87 11.32 13.67 -1.39
C ALA A 87 10.12 12.83 -1.84
N PHE A 88 9.10 13.50 -2.34
CA PHE A 88 8.04 12.92 -3.17
C PHE A 88 8.34 13.19 -4.65
N GLU A 89 7.86 12.32 -5.53
CA GLU A 89 7.92 12.51 -6.98
C GLU A 89 9.34 12.81 -7.51
N LYS A 90 10.34 12.13 -6.93
CA LYS A 90 11.75 12.36 -7.22
C LYS A 90 12.05 12.03 -8.68
N LYS A 91 12.63 12.99 -9.40
CA LYS A 91 13.13 12.77 -10.77
C LYS A 91 14.53 12.17 -10.72
N SER A 92 14.71 11.07 -11.43
CA SER A 92 16.01 10.41 -11.63
C SER A 92 16.24 10.22 -13.14
N GLY A 93 16.98 11.14 -13.75
CA GLY A 93 17.06 11.26 -15.21
C GLY A 93 15.68 11.56 -15.81
N ASN A 94 15.25 10.73 -16.77
CA ASN A 94 13.94 10.87 -17.44
C ASN A 94 12.80 10.15 -16.70
N LYS A 95 13.06 9.59 -15.52
CA LYS A 95 12.13 8.74 -14.76
C LYS A 95 11.62 9.47 -13.53
N LYS A 96 10.41 9.15 -13.09
CA LYS A 96 9.75 9.78 -11.94
C LYS A 96 9.39 8.68 -10.94
N VAL A 97 9.99 8.75 -9.76
CA VAL A 97 9.77 7.79 -8.67
C VAL A 97 8.89 8.41 -7.58
N ASP A 98 8.00 7.62 -7.00
CA ASP A 98 7.01 8.12 -6.03
C ASP A 98 7.65 8.72 -4.77
N LEU A 99 8.65 8.04 -4.18
CA LEU A 99 9.28 8.45 -2.93
C LEU A 99 10.82 8.28 -3.00
N GLU A 100 11.55 9.18 -2.34
CA GLU A 100 12.96 9.01 -1.98
C GLU A 100 13.05 8.97 -0.45
N LEU A 101 13.78 8.00 0.09
CA LEU A 101 14.07 7.93 1.53
C LEU A 101 15.39 8.65 1.84
N ASN A 102 15.61 9.03 3.10
CA ASN A 102 16.80 9.80 3.51
C ASN A 102 18.15 9.16 3.13
N ASN A 103 18.21 7.84 2.97
CA ASN A 103 19.40 7.11 2.52
C ASN A 103 19.52 7.02 0.98
N LYS A 104 18.75 7.83 0.24
CA LYS A 104 18.63 7.85 -1.23
C LYS A 104 17.98 6.61 -1.85
N THR A 105 17.39 5.72 -1.05
CA THR A 105 16.59 4.61 -1.60
C THR A 105 15.39 5.15 -2.36
N LEU A 106 15.27 4.75 -3.62
CA LEU A 106 14.16 5.10 -4.51
C LEU A 106 13.02 4.09 -4.35
N CYS A 107 11.84 4.57 -3.98
CA CYS A 107 10.69 3.73 -3.65
C CYS A 107 9.51 4.01 -4.58
N GLU A 108 9.01 2.97 -5.23
CA GLU A 108 7.75 3.01 -5.98
C GLU A 108 6.61 2.49 -5.10
N VAL A 109 5.48 3.17 -5.12
CA VAL A 109 4.27 2.74 -4.42
C VAL A 109 3.26 2.25 -5.46
N LYS A 110 2.78 1.02 -5.28
CA LYS A 110 1.86 0.39 -6.21
C LYS A 110 0.66 -0.17 -5.47
N SER A 111 -0.52 0.16 -5.97
CA SER A 111 -1.75 -0.54 -5.63
C SER A 111 -2.01 -1.62 -6.67
N PHE A 112 -2.47 -2.79 -6.24
CA PHE A 112 -2.72 -3.92 -7.13
C PHE A 112 -4.12 -4.51 -6.91
N GLU A 113 -4.87 -4.57 -8.00
CA GLU A 113 -6.16 -5.23 -8.09
C GLU A 113 -5.97 -6.50 -8.95
N PRO A 114 -6.15 -7.70 -8.38
CA PRO A 114 -6.14 -8.91 -9.19
C PRO A 114 -7.44 -9.03 -9.99
N ILE A 115 -7.34 -9.17 -11.32
CA ILE A 115 -8.48 -9.51 -12.18
C ILE A 115 -8.57 -11.04 -12.26
N MET A 116 -9.72 -11.64 -11.96
CA MET A 116 -9.88 -13.10 -12.06
C MET A 116 -10.62 -13.51 -13.33
N SER A 117 -10.15 -14.57 -13.98
CA SER A 117 -10.95 -15.32 -14.95
C SER A 117 -11.76 -16.40 -14.23
N ARG A 118 -13.05 -16.56 -14.54
CA ARG A 118 -14.01 -17.39 -13.80
C ARG A 118 -13.79 -18.93 -13.85
N SER A 119 -12.75 -19.46 -14.50
CA SER A 119 -12.70 -20.89 -14.87
C SER A 119 -11.46 -21.69 -14.46
N ASN A 120 -10.59 -21.19 -13.59
CA ASN A 120 -9.27 -21.83 -13.37
C ASN A 120 -9.13 -22.50 -12.00
N SER A 121 -8.28 -23.54 -11.94
CA SER A 121 -7.86 -24.19 -10.69
C SER A 121 -7.12 -23.21 -9.77
N ALA A 122 -7.02 -23.54 -8.48
CA ALA A 122 -6.36 -22.68 -7.49
C ALA A 122 -4.90 -22.36 -7.85
N LEU A 123 -4.14 -23.33 -8.37
CA LEU A 123 -2.75 -23.13 -8.78
C LEU A 123 -2.63 -22.20 -10.00
N GLN A 124 -3.49 -22.40 -11.00
CA GLN A 124 -3.55 -21.52 -12.18
C GLN A 124 -3.92 -20.08 -11.80
N ASN A 125 -4.75 -19.89 -10.76
CA ASN A 125 -5.05 -18.56 -10.23
C ASN A 125 -3.83 -17.91 -9.57
N VAL A 126 -3.00 -18.68 -8.84
CA VAL A 126 -1.73 -18.19 -8.28
C VAL A 126 -0.82 -17.71 -9.41
N GLU A 127 -0.59 -18.55 -10.42
CA GLU A 127 0.27 -18.22 -11.56
C GLU A 127 -0.22 -16.99 -12.30
N TYR A 128 -1.51 -16.93 -12.60
CA TYR A 128 -2.09 -15.78 -13.29
C TYR A 128 -1.89 -14.48 -12.49
N VAL A 129 -2.23 -14.49 -11.20
CA VAL A 129 -2.12 -13.30 -10.35
C VAL A 129 -0.66 -12.86 -10.20
N MET A 130 0.26 -13.80 -9.96
CA MET A 130 1.69 -13.51 -9.82
C MET A 130 2.31 -13.00 -11.12
N ASN A 131 1.97 -13.59 -12.26
CA ASN A 131 2.45 -13.13 -13.57
C ASN A 131 1.89 -11.75 -13.93
N ASN A 132 0.61 -11.50 -13.67
CA ASN A 132 0.01 -10.18 -13.88
C ASN A 132 0.70 -9.13 -13.00
N PHE A 133 0.88 -9.44 -11.71
CA PHE A 133 1.55 -8.57 -10.76
C PHE A 133 3.00 -8.27 -11.17
N LEU A 134 3.75 -9.30 -11.56
CA LEU A 134 5.11 -9.16 -12.08
C LEU A 134 5.16 -8.24 -13.29
N LYS A 135 4.39 -8.56 -14.32
CA LYS A 135 4.45 -7.88 -15.63
C LYS A 135 3.96 -6.45 -15.57
N ASN A 136 2.88 -6.20 -14.83
CA ASN A 136 2.19 -4.91 -14.87
C ASN A 136 2.62 -3.96 -13.74
N LYS A 137 3.25 -4.45 -12.67
CA LYS A 137 3.65 -3.62 -11.51
C LYS A 137 5.13 -3.69 -11.24
N LEU A 138 5.68 -4.87 -11.00
CA LEU A 138 7.06 -5.00 -10.53
C LEU A 138 8.09 -4.73 -11.64
N MET A 139 7.94 -5.34 -12.81
CA MET A 139 8.87 -5.13 -13.93
C MET A 139 8.93 -3.65 -14.33
N PRO A 140 7.82 -2.93 -14.54
CA PRO A 140 7.87 -1.49 -14.81
C PRO A 140 8.53 -0.69 -13.67
N ALA A 141 8.24 -1.00 -12.41
CA ALA A 141 8.84 -0.28 -11.29
C ALA A 141 10.37 -0.46 -11.24
N PHE A 142 10.86 -1.69 -11.39
CA PHE A 142 12.29 -1.98 -11.30
C PHE A 142 13.07 -1.65 -12.59
N ASN A 143 12.52 -1.94 -13.76
CA ASN A 143 13.22 -1.75 -15.03
C ASN A 143 13.04 -0.31 -15.55
N ASP A 144 11.79 0.16 -15.55
CA ASP A 144 11.43 1.44 -16.17
C ASP A 144 11.56 2.60 -15.20
N GLN A 145 11.22 2.44 -13.92
CA GLN A 145 11.42 3.53 -12.94
C GLN A 145 12.74 3.42 -12.16
N ARG A 146 13.43 2.28 -12.25
CA ARG A 146 14.67 2.00 -11.49
C ARG A 146 14.49 2.19 -9.98
N ALA A 147 13.34 1.79 -9.45
CA ALA A 147 13.11 1.73 -8.02
C ALA A 147 14.12 0.79 -7.37
N ASP A 148 14.58 1.10 -6.17
CA ASP A 148 15.33 0.20 -5.31
C ASP A 148 14.38 -0.75 -4.57
N LEU A 149 13.22 -0.22 -4.18
CA LEU A 149 12.20 -0.87 -3.37
C LEU A 149 10.80 -0.63 -3.97
N VAL A 150 9.93 -1.63 -3.88
CA VAL A 150 8.51 -1.47 -4.24
C VAL A 150 7.65 -1.72 -3.01
N ILE A 151 6.82 -0.75 -2.66
CA ILE A 151 5.82 -0.86 -1.61
C ILE A 151 4.47 -1.14 -2.27
N ILE A 152 3.87 -2.27 -1.90
CA ILE A 152 2.55 -2.69 -2.37
C ILE A 152 1.52 -2.31 -1.31
N ASP A 153 0.66 -1.37 -1.66
CA ASP A 153 -0.49 -1.00 -0.86
C ASP A 153 -1.70 -1.85 -1.28
N ASP A 154 -2.04 -2.83 -0.44
CA ASP A 154 -3.19 -3.71 -0.64
C ASP A 154 -4.50 -3.04 -0.21
N ILE A 155 -4.75 -1.85 -0.77
CA ILE A 155 -5.89 -0.99 -0.47
C ILE A 155 -7.24 -1.64 -0.88
N PHE A 156 -7.21 -2.65 -1.75
CA PHE A 156 -8.40 -3.33 -2.27
C PHE A 156 -8.81 -4.58 -1.48
N SER A 157 -8.02 -5.00 -0.49
CA SER A 157 -8.21 -6.24 0.28
C SER A 157 -9.61 -6.46 0.89
N ASP A 158 -10.35 -5.39 1.20
CA ASP A 158 -11.62 -5.47 1.94
C ASP A 158 -12.88 -5.61 1.04
N ASN A 159 -12.80 -5.35 -0.27
CA ASN A 159 -14.01 -5.04 -1.06
C ASN A 159 -14.71 -6.20 -1.82
N SER A 160 -14.24 -7.45 -1.78
CA SER A 160 -14.96 -8.68 -2.19
C SER A 160 -13.99 -9.87 -2.28
N LYS A 161 -14.51 -11.11 -2.37
CA LYS A 161 -13.71 -12.31 -2.69
C LYS A 161 -12.84 -12.17 -3.96
N ASN A 162 -13.19 -11.28 -4.90
CA ASN A 162 -12.41 -11.04 -6.11
C ASN A 162 -11.12 -10.26 -5.84
N TYR A 163 -10.97 -9.60 -4.68
CA TYR A 163 -9.87 -8.66 -4.38
C TYR A 163 -8.84 -9.18 -3.36
N GLN A 164 -9.01 -10.38 -2.80
CA GLN A 164 -8.23 -10.85 -1.63
C GLN A 164 -6.92 -11.61 -1.95
N LEU A 165 -6.52 -11.69 -3.21
CA LEU A 165 -5.67 -12.81 -3.65
C LEU A 165 -4.17 -12.59 -3.59
N LEU A 166 -3.65 -11.38 -3.85
CA LEU A 166 -2.19 -11.17 -3.84
C LEU A 166 -1.61 -11.45 -2.45
N ASN A 167 -2.20 -10.86 -1.42
CA ASN A 167 -1.79 -11.04 -0.04
C ASN A 167 -2.00 -12.48 0.45
N TYR A 168 -3.09 -13.13 0.02
CA TYR A 168 -3.32 -14.56 0.29
C TYR A 168 -2.21 -15.43 -0.32
N PHE A 169 -1.89 -15.25 -1.59
CA PHE A 169 -0.86 -16.04 -2.25
C PHE A 169 0.54 -15.75 -1.69
N LEU A 170 0.88 -14.48 -1.43
CA LEU A 170 2.14 -14.14 -0.80
C LEU A 170 2.25 -14.65 0.66
N SER A 171 1.18 -15.11 1.29
CA SER A 171 1.29 -15.74 2.61
C SER A 171 2.05 -17.07 2.58
N PHE A 172 2.10 -17.74 1.42
CA PHE A 172 2.81 -19.01 1.24
C PHE A 172 4.32 -18.86 1.01
N ILE A 173 4.88 -17.64 0.95
CA ILE A 173 6.33 -17.44 0.76
C ILE A 173 7.17 -17.98 1.92
N ASN A 174 6.56 -18.13 3.10
CA ASN A 174 7.20 -18.65 4.30
C ASN A 174 6.97 -20.16 4.49
N ASP A 175 6.29 -20.83 3.55
CA ASP A 175 5.99 -22.26 3.62
C ASP A 175 6.59 -23.00 2.40
N PRO A 176 7.89 -23.34 2.47
CA PRO A 176 8.61 -23.95 1.35
C PRO A 176 8.14 -25.37 1.00
N ALA A 177 7.33 -26.01 1.87
CA ALA A 177 6.81 -27.35 1.64
C ALA A 177 5.59 -27.38 0.68
N THR A 178 5.08 -26.21 0.26
CA THR A 178 3.90 -26.12 -0.60
C THR A 178 4.26 -25.94 -2.07
N GLU A 179 3.48 -26.55 -2.96
CA GLU A 179 3.58 -26.31 -4.42
C GLU A 179 3.45 -24.82 -4.77
N ARG A 180 2.64 -24.08 -3.99
CA ARG A 180 2.47 -22.63 -4.14
C ARG A 180 3.76 -21.85 -3.93
N TYR A 181 4.60 -22.25 -2.97
CA TYR A 181 5.91 -21.63 -2.77
C TYR A 181 6.78 -21.77 -4.02
N GLY A 182 6.83 -22.97 -4.60
CA GLY A 182 7.58 -23.23 -5.84
C GLY A 182 7.17 -22.28 -6.97
N THR A 183 5.86 -22.11 -7.18
CA THR A 183 5.29 -21.17 -8.17
C THR A 183 5.63 -19.72 -7.85
N ILE A 184 5.49 -19.27 -6.60
CA ILE A 184 5.77 -17.88 -6.23
C ILE A 184 7.26 -17.57 -6.40
N ASN A 185 8.13 -18.48 -5.94
CA ASN A 185 9.56 -18.32 -6.03
C ASN A 185 10.05 -18.35 -7.50
N SER A 186 9.47 -19.19 -8.35
CA SER A 186 9.85 -19.22 -9.77
C SER A 186 9.48 -17.93 -10.51
N ILE A 187 8.33 -17.32 -10.18
CA ILE A 187 7.85 -16.08 -10.84
C ILE A 187 8.51 -14.83 -10.23
N LEU A 188 8.55 -14.74 -8.89
CA LEU A 188 8.91 -13.51 -8.18
C LEU A 188 10.26 -13.57 -7.46
N GLY A 189 10.91 -14.74 -7.36
CA GLY A 189 12.04 -15.00 -6.46
C GLY A 189 13.11 -13.91 -6.41
N LYS A 190 13.58 -13.46 -7.57
CA LYS A 190 14.62 -12.40 -7.66
C LYS A 190 14.17 -11.00 -7.22
N TYR A 191 12.87 -10.76 -7.16
CA TYR A 191 12.27 -9.50 -6.72
C TYR A 191 11.81 -9.54 -5.27
N LEU A 192 11.59 -10.75 -4.72
CA LEU A 192 10.99 -10.95 -3.41
C LEU A 192 11.63 -10.02 -2.38
N SER A 193 12.95 -10.02 -2.23
CA SER A 193 13.67 -9.20 -1.24
C SER A 193 13.46 -7.69 -1.33
N ARG A 194 12.95 -7.18 -2.45
CA ARG A 194 12.79 -5.75 -2.73
C ARG A 194 11.33 -5.32 -2.72
N ILE A 195 10.45 -6.14 -2.12
CA ILE A 195 9.02 -5.89 -2.05
C ILE A 195 8.57 -5.81 -0.59
N ILE A 196 7.80 -4.77 -0.27
CA ILE A 196 7.10 -4.66 1.01
C ILE A 196 5.62 -4.67 0.71
N VAL A 197 4.86 -5.54 1.37
CA VAL A 197 3.40 -5.52 1.27
C VAL A 197 2.83 -4.89 2.53
N VAL A 198 2.07 -3.82 2.35
CA VAL A 198 1.37 -3.12 3.41
C VAL A 198 -0.13 -3.28 3.18
N SER A 199 -0.82 -3.88 4.15
CA SER A 199 -2.26 -3.95 4.15
C SER A 199 -2.81 -3.07 5.25
N PHE A 200 -3.49 -2.01 4.84
CA PHE A 200 -4.17 -1.06 5.71
C PHE A 200 -5.67 -1.36 5.77
N THR A 201 -6.04 -2.61 6.07
CA THR A 201 -7.46 -2.99 6.24
C THR A 201 -8.17 -1.99 7.16
N GLN A 202 -9.29 -1.41 6.71
CA GLN A 202 -10.08 -0.36 7.39
C GLN A 202 -9.39 1.03 7.49
N SER A 203 -8.73 1.38 6.37
CA SER A 203 -7.70 2.38 6.02
C SER A 203 -7.37 3.67 6.80
N ILE A 204 -7.90 3.94 8.01
CA ILE A 204 -7.32 4.89 8.98
C ILE A 204 -7.37 4.37 10.45
N VAL A 205 -8.05 3.25 10.72
CA VAL A 205 -8.48 2.89 12.09
C VAL A 205 -7.55 1.89 12.79
N LYS A 206 -6.79 1.10 12.04
CA LYS A 206 -5.95 0.03 12.60
C LYS A 206 -4.54 0.11 12.04
N ASN A 207 -3.56 -0.18 12.89
CA ASN A 207 -2.17 -0.29 12.50
C ASN A 207 -2.04 -1.25 11.31
N PRO A 208 -1.26 -0.88 10.26
CA PRO A 208 -1.10 -1.74 9.10
C PRO A 208 -0.46 -3.06 9.48
N THR A 209 -0.89 -4.14 8.83
CA THR A 209 -0.18 -5.42 8.89
C THR A 209 0.88 -5.42 7.81
N LEU A 210 2.14 -5.52 8.22
CA LEU A 210 3.27 -5.62 7.32
C LEU A 210 3.53 -7.08 6.99
N ARG A 211 3.56 -7.39 5.69
CA ARG A 211 4.11 -8.66 5.20
C ARG A 211 5.35 -8.35 4.39
N PHE A 212 6.48 -8.76 4.95
CA PHE A 212 7.76 -8.60 4.31
C PHE A 212 8.02 -9.74 3.36
N VAL A 213 8.54 -9.35 2.21
CA VAL A 213 9.04 -10.28 1.23
C VAL A 213 10.56 -10.00 1.24
N GLY A 214 11.31 -10.76 2.04
CA GLY A 214 12.77 -10.66 2.20
C GLY A 214 13.36 -9.47 3.01
N ASP A 215 14.68 -9.28 2.87
CA ASP A 215 15.58 -8.68 3.88
C ASP A 215 15.82 -7.16 3.78
N GLN A 216 15.44 -6.51 2.67
CA GLN A 216 15.78 -5.10 2.44
C GLN A 216 15.16 -4.16 3.46
N TRP A 217 14.02 -4.54 4.04
CA TRP A 217 13.39 -3.76 5.10
C TRP A 217 14.21 -3.75 6.40
N GLU A 218 14.85 -4.86 6.78
CA GLU A 218 15.69 -4.89 7.98
C GLU A 218 16.88 -3.94 7.85
N LYS A 219 17.38 -3.72 6.63
CA LYS A 219 18.46 -2.77 6.36
C LYS A 219 18.00 -1.32 6.52
N LEU A 220 16.71 -1.04 6.35
CA LEU A 220 16.13 0.29 6.56
C LEU A 220 15.86 0.60 8.04
N LEU A 221 15.78 -0.42 8.90
CA LEU A 221 15.53 -0.29 10.34
C LEU A 221 16.78 -0.32 11.22
N LYS A 222 17.94 -0.67 10.65
CA LYS A 222 19.25 -0.72 11.33
C LYS A 222 20.00 0.59 11.10
#